data_AF-A0A4Q6ET49-F1
#
_entry.id   AF-A0A4Q6ET49-F1
#
_cell.length_a   1.000
_cell.length_b   1.000
_cell.length_c   1.000
_cell.angle_alpha   90.00
_cell.angle_beta   90.00
_cell.angle_gamma   90.00
#
_symmetry.space_group_name_H-M   'P 1'
#
loop_
_entity.id
_entity.type
_entity.pdbx_description
1 polymer ?
#
loop_
_entity_poly.entity_id
_entity_poly.type
_entity_poly.pdbx_seq_one_letter_code
_entity_poly.pdbx_strand_id
1 'polypeptide(L)'
;MKWPLKALLILGLAGLIALLYVALRARPVDPAAALPAPSASPPPVKVVPPAPVPAPAAKPVDPKLQGEVEAFRAGTPVVRVQRFYGAESARVGAIDNDPGLTQRRLEAMAAELTAAEIEWLKNAALDRKRGGDGRFFAAFLLALAPGQVSAGALRGIALDPVPNLKNQGLVELERQVRAQATEGLGHQRGNVSAQDALLDVVQYQKDEFVRDRAHRALHEWRTGKTVEAQDEEALRKVREKGE
;
A
#
# COMPACT_ATOMS: atom_id res chain seq x y z
N MET A 1 -37.32 8.42 37.17
CA MET A 1 -37.09 7.94 35.79
C MET A 1 -37.08 6.42 35.79
N LYS A 2 -38.11 5.78 35.22
CA LYS A 2 -38.21 4.31 35.14
C LYS A 2 -37.47 3.86 33.87
N TRP A 3 -36.33 3.18 34.02
CA TRP A 3 -35.64 2.57 32.89
C TRP A 3 -36.54 1.46 32.31
N PRO A 4 -36.73 1.38 30.99
CA PRO A 4 -37.55 0.33 30.40
C PRO A 4 -36.83 -1.01 30.59
N LEU A 5 -37.50 -2.00 31.20
CA LEU A 5 -37.01 -3.37 31.44
C LEU A 5 -36.35 -4.01 30.20
N LYS A 6 -36.73 -3.55 28.99
CA LYS A 6 -36.16 -4.01 27.71
C LYS A 6 -34.66 -3.67 27.54
N ALA A 7 -34.16 -2.60 28.15
CA ALA A 7 -32.75 -2.21 28.04
C ALA A 7 -31.81 -3.10 28.87
N LEU A 8 -32.28 -3.60 30.02
CA LEU A 8 -31.52 -4.57 30.83
C LEU A 8 -31.40 -5.94 30.15
N LEU A 9 -32.43 -6.35 29.40
CA LEU A 9 -32.43 -7.65 28.72
C LEU A 9 -31.40 -7.72 27.58
N ILE A 10 -31.20 -6.61 26.86
CA ILE A 10 -30.25 -6.52 25.73
C ILE A 10 -28.79 -6.52 26.23
N LEU A 11 -28.51 -5.85 27.34
CA LEU A 11 -27.17 -5.86 27.97
C LEU A 11 -26.81 -7.24 28.54
N GLY A 12 -27.79 -7.96 29.11
CA GLY A 12 -27.59 -9.32 29.58
C GLY A 12 -27.26 -10.30 28.46
N LEU A 13 -27.93 -10.18 27.30
CA LEU A 13 -27.70 -11.07 26.16
C LEU A 13 -26.34 -10.83 25.49
N ALA A 14 -25.91 -9.57 25.36
CA ALA A 14 -24.59 -9.23 24.82
C ALA A 14 -23.44 -9.74 25.72
N GLY A 15 -23.60 -9.66 27.05
CA GLY A 15 -22.64 -10.22 27.99
C GLY A 15 -22.54 -11.74 27.93
N LEU A 16 -23.67 -12.43 27.76
CA LEU A 16 -23.71 -13.89 27.63
C LEU A 16 -23.01 -14.38 26.35
N ILE A 17 -23.21 -13.68 25.23
CA ILE A 17 -22.56 -14.00 23.94
C ILE A 17 -21.04 -13.80 24.03
N ALA A 18 -20.58 -12.73 24.69
CA ALA A 18 -19.15 -12.51 24.91
C ALA A 18 -18.53 -13.60 25.80
N LEU A 19 -19.24 -14.05 26.84
CA LEU A 19 -18.78 -15.13 27.72
C LEU A 19 -18.69 -16.48 26.98
N LEU A 20 -19.69 -16.80 26.16
CA LEU A 20 -19.70 -18.01 25.33
C LEU A 20 -18.58 -17.98 24.27
N TYR A 21 -18.28 -16.82 23.70
CA TYR A 21 -17.18 -16.66 22.74
C TYR A 21 -15.81 -16.91 23.37
N VAL A 22 -15.60 -16.43 24.61
CA VAL A 22 -14.36 -16.67 25.37
C VAL A 22 -14.24 -18.14 25.77
N ALA A 23 -15.33 -18.76 26.23
CA ALA A 23 -15.35 -20.17 26.61
C ALA A 23 -15.08 -21.12 25.41
N LEU A 24 -15.59 -20.78 24.22
CA LEU A 24 -15.36 -21.57 22.99
C LEU A 24 -13.94 -21.45 22.43
N ARG A 25 -13.19 -20.40 22.77
CA ARG A 25 -11.78 -20.24 22.37
C ARG A 25 -10.77 -20.84 23.36
N ALA A 26 -11.19 -21.16 24.57
CA ALA A 26 -10.35 -21.86 25.53
C ALA A 26 -10.32 -23.38 25.22
N ARG A 27 -9.67 -23.76 24.12
CA ARG A 27 -9.26 -25.16 23.96
C ARG A 27 -8.17 -25.44 24.99
N PRO A 28 -8.30 -26.49 25.83
CA PRO A 28 -7.21 -26.90 26.70
C PRO A 28 -6.02 -27.26 25.82
N VAL A 29 -4.93 -26.51 25.98
CA VAL A 29 -3.65 -26.86 25.40
C VAL A 29 -3.16 -28.08 26.18
N ASP A 30 -3.10 -29.22 25.52
CA ASP A 30 -2.62 -30.46 26.10
C ASP A 30 -1.15 -30.28 26.53
N PRO A 31 -0.83 -30.27 27.84
CA PRO A 31 0.54 -30.05 28.31
C PRO A 31 1.47 -31.24 27.99
N ALA A 32 0.94 -32.33 27.44
CA ALA A 32 1.71 -33.53 27.08
C ALA A 32 2.12 -33.61 25.61
N ALA A 33 1.76 -32.62 24.76
CA ALA A 33 2.29 -32.53 23.40
C ALA A 33 3.74 -32.02 23.44
N ALA A 34 4.67 -32.92 23.76
CA ALA A 34 6.10 -32.67 23.66
C ALA A 34 6.40 -32.10 22.27
N LEU A 35 6.88 -30.85 22.26
CA LEU A 35 7.37 -30.21 21.05
C LEU A 35 8.40 -31.15 20.39
N PRO A 36 8.26 -31.47 19.09
CA PRO A 36 9.32 -32.20 18.41
C PRO A 36 10.62 -31.41 18.60
N ALA A 37 11.68 -32.13 18.96
CA ALA A 37 13.01 -31.55 19.11
C ALA A 37 13.30 -30.63 17.90
N PRO A 38 13.91 -29.45 18.12
CA PRO A 38 14.20 -28.51 17.05
C PRO A 38 14.99 -29.24 15.97
N SER A 39 14.32 -29.50 14.85
CA SER A 39 14.94 -30.08 13.67
C SER A 39 16.12 -29.19 13.31
N ALA A 40 17.29 -29.82 13.12
CA ALA A 40 18.56 -29.15 12.90
C ALA A 40 18.37 -27.96 11.95
N SER A 41 18.84 -26.77 12.37
CA SER A 41 18.76 -25.57 11.56
C SER A 41 19.25 -25.90 10.15
N PRO A 42 18.45 -25.65 9.10
CA PRO A 42 18.91 -25.87 7.74
C PRO A 42 20.19 -25.04 7.53
N PRO A 43 21.19 -25.59 6.81
CA PRO A 43 22.42 -24.86 6.55
C PRO A 43 22.06 -23.51 5.93
N PRO A 44 22.80 -22.42 6.28
CA PRO A 44 22.50 -21.09 5.77
C PRO A 44 22.46 -21.14 4.25
N VAL A 45 21.26 -20.93 3.69
CA VAL A 45 21.09 -20.81 2.25
C VAL A 45 21.91 -19.61 1.83
N LYS A 46 22.94 -19.86 1.02
CA LYS A 46 23.79 -18.82 0.44
C LYS A 46 22.89 -18.02 -0.52
N VAL A 47 22.25 -16.97 0.00
CA VAL A 47 21.47 -16.04 -0.82
C VAL A 47 22.48 -15.30 -1.69
N VAL A 48 22.67 -15.79 -2.91
CA VAL A 48 23.41 -15.05 -3.92
C VAL A 48 22.55 -13.82 -4.23
N PRO A 49 23.02 -12.60 -3.94
CA PRO A 49 22.28 -11.41 -4.32
C PRO A 49 22.07 -11.46 -5.85
N PRO A 50 20.85 -11.22 -6.35
CA PRO A 50 20.61 -11.20 -7.78
C PRO A 50 21.58 -10.20 -8.42
N ALA A 51 22.16 -10.57 -9.55
CA ALA A 51 23.03 -9.68 -10.30
C ALA A 51 22.32 -8.34 -10.54
N PRO A 52 23.00 -7.19 -10.38
CA PRO A 52 22.39 -5.90 -10.62
C PRO A 52 21.86 -5.87 -12.05
N VAL A 53 20.53 -5.72 -12.19
CA VAL A 53 19.90 -5.58 -13.49
C VAL A 53 20.43 -4.28 -14.09
N PRO A 54 21.08 -4.30 -15.26
CA PRO A 54 21.57 -3.08 -15.89
C PRO A 54 20.40 -2.13 -16.09
N ALA A 55 20.58 -0.87 -15.67
CA ALA A 55 19.58 0.17 -15.87
C ALA A 55 19.24 0.24 -17.36
N PRO A 56 17.95 0.15 -17.74
CA PRO A 56 17.56 0.19 -19.14
C PRO A 56 18.05 1.50 -19.76
N ALA A 57 18.69 1.40 -20.94
CA ALA A 57 19.11 2.58 -21.68
C ALA A 57 17.90 3.50 -21.90
N ALA A 58 18.04 4.78 -21.54
CA ALA A 58 16.98 5.75 -21.68
C ALA A 58 16.54 5.82 -23.15
N LYS A 59 15.30 5.41 -23.43
CA LYS A 59 14.73 5.53 -24.77
C LYS A 59 14.59 7.02 -25.13
N PRO A 60 14.83 7.41 -26.39
CA PRO A 60 14.58 8.79 -26.81
C PRO A 60 13.13 9.19 -26.50
N VAL A 61 12.99 10.34 -25.85
CA VAL A 61 11.69 10.88 -25.39
C VAL A 61 10.87 11.29 -26.62
N ASP A 62 9.60 10.88 -26.65
CA ASP A 62 8.65 11.26 -27.71
C ASP A 62 8.52 12.80 -27.76
N PRO A 63 8.70 13.46 -28.92
CA PRO A 63 8.61 14.92 -29.02
C PRO A 63 7.28 15.50 -28.52
N LYS A 64 6.17 14.76 -28.65
CA LYS A 64 4.87 15.17 -28.09
C LYS A 64 4.88 15.17 -26.57
N LEU A 65 5.51 14.15 -25.98
CA LEU A 65 5.67 14.04 -24.53
C LEU A 65 6.55 15.16 -23.98
N GLN A 66 7.59 15.54 -24.72
CA GLN A 66 8.50 16.59 -24.31
C GLN A 66 7.78 17.94 -24.16
N GLY A 67 6.93 18.32 -25.12
CA GLY A 67 6.16 19.57 -25.04
C GLY A 67 5.18 19.61 -23.86
N GLU A 68 4.53 18.48 -23.56
CA GLU A 68 3.59 18.40 -22.42
C GLU A 68 4.31 18.47 -21.07
N VAL A 69 5.43 17.76 -20.90
CA VAL A 69 6.20 17.78 -19.64
C VAL A 69 6.85 19.15 -19.43
N GLU A 70 7.38 19.77 -20.49
CA GLU A 70 8.00 21.11 -20.42
C GLU A 70 7.00 22.19 -20.00
N ALA A 71 5.72 22.07 -20.37
CA ALA A 71 4.66 23.00 -19.93
C ALA A 71 4.52 23.08 -18.41
N PHE A 72 4.93 22.04 -17.68
CA PHE A 72 4.89 22.00 -16.23
C PHE A 72 6.19 22.45 -15.56
N ARG A 73 7.33 22.51 -16.27
CA ARG A 73 8.64 22.81 -15.67
C ARG A 73 8.80 24.24 -15.16
N ALA A 74 7.95 25.18 -15.57
CA ALA A 74 8.03 26.57 -15.13
C ALA A 74 7.52 26.78 -13.69
N GLY A 75 8.37 27.36 -12.82
CA GLY A 75 8.03 27.76 -11.45
C GLY A 75 8.96 27.17 -10.41
N THR A 76 8.60 27.29 -9.13
CA THR A 76 9.28 26.55 -8.05
C THR A 76 8.88 25.06 -8.12
N PRO A 77 9.69 24.13 -7.58
CA PRO A 77 9.37 22.70 -7.60
C PRO A 77 7.95 22.39 -7.08
N VAL A 78 7.56 23.00 -5.96
CA VAL A 78 6.23 22.79 -5.38
C VAL A 78 5.10 23.28 -6.31
N VAL A 79 5.29 24.42 -6.99
CA VAL A 79 4.28 24.94 -7.94
C VAL A 79 4.19 24.04 -9.17
N ARG A 80 5.33 23.52 -9.65
CA ARG A 80 5.39 22.55 -10.76
C ARG A 80 4.57 21.30 -10.44
N VAL A 81 4.85 20.62 -9.33
CA VAL A 81 4.12 19.39 -8.97
C VAL A 81 2.64 19.65 -8.69
N GLN A 82 2.29 20.80 -8.11
CA GLN A 82 0.89 21.17 -7.88
C GLN A 82 0.11 21.33 -9.17
N ARG A 83 0.69 22.00 -10.18
CA ARG A 83 0.05 22.20 -11.49
C ARG A 83 -0.14 20.86 -12.20
N PHE A 84 0.91 20.05 -12.24
CA PHE A 84 0.86 18.71 -12.82
C PHE A 84 -0.20 17.85 -12.13
N TYR A 85 -0.14 17.80 -10.79
CA TYR A 85 -1.09 17.08 -9.96
C TYR A 85 -2.54 17.52 -10.20
N GLY A 86 -2.81 18.82 -10.23
CA GLY A 86 -4.16 19.34 -10.48
C GLY A 86 -4.69 18.92 -11.85
N ALA A 87 -3.84 18.99 -12.88
CA ALA A 87 -4.21 18.60 -14.24
C ALA A 87 -4.48 17.10 -14.38
N GLU A 88 -3.59 16.24 -13.85
CA GLU A 88 -3.72 14.78 -13.99
C GLU A 88 -4.76 14.18 -13.05
N SER A 89 -4.86 14.66 -11.81
CA SER A 89 -5.87 14.17 -10.86
C SER A 89 -7.30 14.43 -11.32
N ALA A 90 -7.54 15.51 -12.06
CA ALA A 90 -8.84 15.81 -12.66
C ALA A 90 -9.22 14.89 -13.83
N ARG A 91 -8.26 14.12 -14.37
CA ARG A 91 -8.48 13.12 -15.43
C ARG A 91 -8.74 11.72 -14.87
N VAL A 92 -8.61 11.52 -13.55
CA VAL A 92 -8.92 10.22 -12.92
C VAL A 92 -10.40 9.90 -13.16
N GLY A 93 -10.66 8.72 -13.72
CA GLY A 93 -12.01 8.27 -14.09
C GLY A 93 -12.51 8.77 -15.46
N ALA A 94 -11.77 9.64 -16.15
CA ALA A 94 -12.07 10.03 -17.51
C ALA A 94 -11.61 8.95 -18.51
N ILE A 95 -12.25 8.90 -19.69
CA ILE A 95 -11.81 8.03 -20.79
C ILE A 95 -10.47 8.57 -21.32
N ASP A 96 -9.41 7.78 -21.18
CA ASP A 96 -8.10 8.08 -21.75
C ASP A 96 -7.99 7.47 -23.15
N ASN A 97 -7.85 8.35 -24.16
CA ASN A 97 -7.70 7.93 -25.55
C ASN A 97 -6.26 7.48 -25.88
N ASP A 98 -5.28 7.78 -25.02
CA ASP A 98 -3.89 7.38 -25.18
C ASP A 98 -3.24 7.03 -23.81
N PRO A 99 -3.61 5.87 -23.23
CA PRO A 99 -3.09 5.45 -21.92
C PRO A 99 -1.56 5.26 -21.93
N GLY A 100 -0.97 4.92 -23.08
CA GLY A 100 0.48 4.76 -23.20
C GLY A 100 1.22 6.09 -23.15
N LEU A 101 0.64 7.17 -23.67
CA LEU A 101 1.19 8.52 -23.50
C LEU A 101 1.04 9.00 -22.05
N THR A 102 -0.13 8.82 -21.45
CA THR A 102 -0.37 9.18 -20.04
C THR A 102 0.60 8.46 -19.11
N GLN A 103 0.79 7.14 -19.27
CA GLN A 103 1.74 6.38 -18.47
C GLN A 103 3.17 6.95 -18.59
N ARG A 104 3.66 7.18 -19.82
CA ARG A 104 4.99 7.75 -20.04
C ARG A 104 5.16 9.15 -19.43
N ARG A 105 4.09 9.96 -19.43
CA ARG A 105 4.07 11.30 -18.81
C ARG A 105 4.16 11.22 -17.29
N LEU A 106 3.42 10.31 -16.68
CA LEU A 106 3.46 10.07 -15.24
C LEU A 106 4.83 9.55 -14.79
N GLU A 107 5.40 8.60 -15.53
CA GLU A 107 6.75 8.07 -15.28
C GLU A 107 7.83 9.15 -15.43
N ALA A 108 7.76 9.98 -16.48
CA ALA A 108 8.70 11.08 -16.69
C ALA A 108 8.63 12.12 -15.55
N MET A 109 7.42 12.50 -15.12
CA MET A 109 7.25 13.40 -13.98
C MET A 109 7.79 12.79 -12.69
N ALA A 110 7.49 11.51 -12.43
CA ALA A 110 7.91 10.80 -11.23
C ALA A 110 9.45 10.70 -11.13
N ALA A 111 10.12 10.45 -12.25
CA ALA A 111 11.58 10.39 -12.33
C ALA A 111 12.28 11.73 -12.02
N GLU A 112 11.58 12.85 -12.21
CA GLU A 112 12.10 14.21 -11.99
C GLU A 112 11.69 14.83 -10.64
N LEU A 113 10.99 14.08 -9.78
CA LEU A 113 10.54 14.60 -8.49
C LEU A 113 11.72 14.93 -7.57
N THR A 114 11.71 16.16 -7.08
CA THR A 114 12.62 16.64 -6.04
C THR A 114 12.13 16.23 -4.65
N ALA A 115 13.01 16.29 -3.64
CA ALA A 115 12.65 16.00 -2.26
C ALA A 115 11.48 16.88 -1.74
N ALA A 116 11.43 18.15 -2.14
CA ALA A 116 10.35 19.07 -1.77
C ALA A 116 9.01 18.66 -2.38
N GLU A 117 9.01 18.17 -3.62
CA GLU A 117 7.81 17.69 -4.29
C GLU A 117 7.34 16.34 -3.74
N ILE A 118 8.27 15.44 -3.40
CA ILE A 118 7.99 14.18 -2.71
C ILE A 118 7.31 14.45 -1.35
N GLU A 119 7.85 15.37 -0.55
CA GLU A 119 7.22 15.73 0.72
C GLU A 119 5.86 16.40 0.51
N TRP A 120 5.70 17.22 -0.52
CA TRP A 120 4.39 17.78 -0.86
C TRP A 120 3.36 16.69 -1.23
N LEU A 121 3.73 15.73 -2.07
CA LEU A 121 2.85 14.61 -2.48
C LEU A 121 2.48 13.72 -1.28
N LYS A 122 3.43 13.45 -0.39
CA LYS A 122 3.16 12.73 0.86
C LYS A 122 2.11 13.44 1.70
N ASN A 123 2.25 14.75 1.88
CA ASN A 123 1.27 15.55 2.61
C ASN A 123 -0.08 15.58 1.89
N ALA A 124 -0.09 15.62 0.55
CA ALA A 124 -1.31 15.54 -0.24
C ALA A 124 -2.02 14.18 -0.08
N ALA A 125 -1.29 13.06 0.00
CA ALA A 125 -1.86 11.73 0.24
C ALA A 125 -2.48 11.60 1.65
N LEU A 126 -1.89 12.25 2.66
CA LEU A 126 -2.35 12.23 4.05
C LEU A 126 -3.44 13.27 4.37
N ASP A 127 -3.66 14.26 3.51
CA ASP A 127 -4.65 15.31 3.73
C ASP A 127 -6.09 14.80 3.53
N ARG A 128 -6.74 14.45 4.64
CA ARG A 128 -8.11 13.92 4.67
C ARG A 128 -9.19 14.91 4.20
N LYS A 129 -8.84 16.19 3.99
CA LYS A 129 -9.76 17.18 3.40
C LYS A 129 -9.77 17.12 1.87
N ARG A 130 -8.79 16.45 1.25
CA ARG A 130 -8.74 16.22 -0.20
C ARG A 130 -9.63 15.05 -0.61
N GLY A 131 -10.10 15.10 -1.85
CA GLY A 131 -10.84 13.99 -2.46
C GLY A 131 -9.99 12.72 -2.54
N GLY A 132 -10.65 11.56 -2.51
CA GLY A 132 -9.99 10.26 -2.52
C GLY A 132 -9.04 10.11 -3.71
N ASP A 133 -9.52 10.38 -4.93
CA ASP A 133 -8.76 10.21 -6.17
C ASP A 133 -7.44 10.98 -6.17
N GLY A 134 -7.47 12.22 -5.69
CA GLY A 134 -6.26 13.03 -5.55
C GLY A 134 -5.26 12.43 -4.56
N ARG A 135 -5.74 11.84 -3.46
CA ARG A 135 -4.87 11.21 -2.45
C ARG A 135 -4.25 9.92 -2.97
N PHE A 136 -5.04 9.09 -3.67
CA PHE A 136 -4.54 7.92 -4.38
C PHE A 136 -3.51 8.29 -5.44
N PHE A 137 -3.81 9.31 -6.26
CA PHE A 137 -2.92 9.77 -7.31
C PHE A 137 -1.58 10.26 -6.74
N ALA A 138 -1.59 10.93 -5.58
CA ALA A 138 -0.35 11.33 -4.91
C ALA A 138 0.50 10.12 -4.48
N ALA A 139 -0.12 9.11 -3.87
CA ALA A 139 0.57 7.87 -3.47
C ALA A 139 1.07 7.08 -4.70
N PHE A 140 0.29 7.04 -5.78
CA PHE A 140 0.65 6.42 -7.04
C PHE A 140 1.86 7.10 -7.69
N LEU A 141 1.89 8.43 -7.75
CA LEU A 141 3.02 9.16 -8.34
C LEU A 141 4.31 8.96 -7.51
N LEU A 142 4.20 8.86 -6.18
CA LEU A 142 5.31 8.47 -5.31
C LEU A 142 5.78 7.04 -5.55
N ALA A 143 4.88 6.11 -5.85
CA ALA A 143 5.23 4.72 -6.18
C ALA A 143 6.07 4.62 -7.45
N LEU A 144 5.76 5.44 -8.46
CA LEU A 144 6.53 5.54 -9.71
C LEU A 144 7.91 6.20 -9.51
N ALA A 145 8.08 7.01 -8.48
CA ALA A 145 9.29 7.78 -8.25
C ALA A 145 10.41 6.89 -7.68
N PRO A 146 11.54 6.71 -8.37
CA PRO A 146 12.63 5.88 -7.86
C PRO A 146 13.36 6.59 -6.71
N GLY A 147 13.86 5.79 -5.76
CA GLY A 147 14.86 6.24 -4.79
C GLY A 147 14.44 6.12 -3.32
N GLN A 148 15.39 6.41 -2.44
CA GLN A 148 15.21 6.28 -1.00
C GLN A 148 14.23 7.31 -0.43
N VAL A 149 14.20 8.52 -0.99
CA VAL A 149 13.34 9.61 -0.49
C VAL A 149 11.86 9.30 -0.74
N SER A 150 11.51 8.79 -1.93
CA SER A 150 10.14 8.36 -2.24
C SER A 150 9.74 7.12 -1.43
N ALA A 151 10.63 6.14 -1.27
CA ALA A 151 10.39 4.99 -0.38
C ALA A 151 10.12 5.42 1.07
N GLY A 152 10.88 6.40 1.60
CA GLY A 152 10.64 6.98 2.93
C GLY A 152 9.29 7.69 3.04
N ALA A 153 8.86 8.39 1.98
CA ALA A 153 7.56 9.02 1.92
C ALA A 153 6.41 8.00 1.90
N LEU A 154 6.51 6.97 1.06
CA LEU A 154 5.55 5.86 0.99
C LEU A 154 5.44 5.11 2.32
N ARG A 155 6.58 4.84 2.97
CA ARG A 155 6.63 4.29 4.34
C ARG A 155 5.84 5.15 5.32
N GLY A 156 6.04 6.46 5.27
CA GLY A 156 5.30 7.41 6.12
C GLY A 156 3.79 7.34 5.91
N ILE A 157 3.34 7.21 4.66
CA ILE A 157 1.92 7.04 4.33
C ILE A 157 1.40 5.70 4.86
N ALA A 158 2.11 4.61 4.57
CA ALA A 158 1.72 3.25 4.93
C ALA A 158 1.65 3.02 6.45
N LEU A 159 2.51 3.70 7.23
CA LEU A 159 2.54 3.64 8.70
C LEU A 159 1.61 4.64 9.39
N ASP A 160 1.05 5.64 8.68
CA ASP A 160 0.10 6.56 9.29
C ASP A 160 -1.09 5.75 9.86
N PRO A 161 -1.57 5.99 11.08
CA PRO A 161 -2.64 5.18 11.66
C PRO A 161 -3.95 5.31 10.88
N VAL A 162 -4.60 4.18 10.56
CA VAL A 162 -5.98 4.19 10.06
C VAL A 162 -6.88 4.76 11.16
N PRO A 163 -7.60 5.87 10.92
CA PRO A 163 -8.40 6.49 11.96
C PRO A 163 -9.63 5.63 12.28
N ASN A 164 -9.97 5.52 13.56
CA ASN A 164 -11.21 4.88 14.01
C ASN A 164 -12.38 5.87 13.89
N LEU A 165 -12.97 5.95 12.70
CA LEU A 165 -14.08 6.86 12.40
C LEU A 165 -15.43 6.13 12.43
N LYS A 166 -16.50 6.86 12.79
CA LYS A 166 -17.87 6.34 12.67
C LYS A 166 -18.25 6.02 11.22
N ASN A 167 -17.77 6.83 10.28
CA ASN A 167 -18.01 6.63 8.85
C ASN A 167 -17.05 5.56 8.30
N GLN A 168 -17.55 4.35 8.10
CA GLN A 168 -16.76 3.22 7.59
C GLN A 168 -16.25 3.43 6.16
N GLY A 169 -16.96 4.20 5.32
CA GLY A 169 -16.47 4.52 3.97
C GLY A 169 -15.20 5.37 3.99
N LEU A 170 -15.08 6.28 4.97
CA LEU A 170 -13.83 7.03 5.17
C LEU A 170 -12.72 6.12 5.72
N VAL A 171 -13.03 5.20 6.63
CA VAL A 171 -12.04 4.22 7.14
C VAL A 171 -11.49 3.38 5.99
N GLU A 172 -12.36 2.93 5.08
CA GLU A 172 -11.94 2.11 3.95
C GLU A 172 -11.11 2.90 2.94
N LEU A 173 -11.47 4.15 2.66
CA LEU A 173 -10.63 5.05 1.86
C LEU A 173 -9.23 5.20 2.48
N GLU A 174 -9.13 5.36 3.79
CA GLU A 174 -7.85 5.47 4.49
C GLU A 174 -7.01 4.18 4.36
N ARG A 175 -7.64 3.01 4.44
CA ARG A 175 -6.98 1.72 4.20
C ARG A 175 -6.46 1.60 2.78
N GLN A 176 -7.27 1.97 1.80
CA GLN A 176 -6.88 1.85 0.40
C GLN A 176 -5.73 2.78 0.04
N VAL A 177 -5.69 4.01 0.56
CA VAL A 177 -4.54 4.92 0.37
C VAL A 177 -3.24 4.33 0.96
N ARG A 178 -3.32 3.67 2.13
CA ARG A 178 -2.17 2.99 2.74
C ARG A 178 -1.76 1.73 2.00
N ALA A 179 -2.73 0.96 1.51
CA ALA A 179 -2.48 -0.20 0.65
C ALA A 179 -1.77 0.22 -0.63
N GLN A 180 -2.24 1.28 -1.30
CA GLN A 180 -1.58 1.85 -2.48
C GLN A 180 -0.12 2.22 -2.21
N ALA A 181 0.15 2.87 -1.07
CA ALA A 181 1.52 3.21 -0.69
C ALA A 181 2.38 1.96 -0.40
N THR A 182 1.79 0.96 0.23
CA THR A 182 2.44 -0.32 0.57
C THR A 182 2.79 -1.12 -0.69
N GLU A 183 1.86 -1.22 -1.64
CA GLU A 183 2.07 -1.89 -2.92
C GLU A 183 3.08 -1.13 -3.78
N GLY A 184 3.04 0.21 -3.74
CA GLY A 184 4.04 1.06 -4.36
C GLY A 184 5.46 0.75 -3.91
N LEU A 185 5.67 0.41 -2.63
CA LEU A 185 6.98 -0.06 -2.14
C LEU A 185 7.37 -1.42 -2.76
N GLY A 186 6.41 -2.32 -2.98
CA GLY A 186 6.61 -3.61 -3.63
C GLY A 186 7.09 -3.47 -5.08
N HIS A 187 6.56 -2.48 -5.81
CA HIS A 187 6.95 -2.18 -7.19
C HIS A 187 8.38 -1.63 -7.32
N GLN A 188 8.95 -1.06 -6.25
CA GLN A 188 10.33 -0.54 -6.24
C GLN A 188 11.37 -1.65 -6.03
N ARG A 189 11.30 -2.69 -6.85
CA ARG A 189 12.21 -3.84 -6.76
C ARG A 189 13.67 -3.39 -6.94
N GLY A 190 14.56 -3.90 -6.10
CA GLY A 190 15.96 -3.50 -6.06
C GLY A 190 16.26 -2.26 -5.21
N ASN A 191 15.23 -1.54 -4.73
CA ASN A 191 15.40 -0.49 -3.73
C ASN A 191 15.37 -1.11 -2.32
N VAL A 192 16.55 -1.23 -1.68
CA VAL A 192 16.67 -1.78 -0.32
C VAL A 192 15.85 -0.97 0.68
N SER A 193 15.80 0.36 0.55
CA SER A 193 14.99 1.19 1.44
C SER A 193 13.48 0.92 1.31
N ALA A 194 13.01 0.48 0.14
CA ALA A 194 11.63 0.06 -0.03
C ALA A 194 11.35 -1.30 0.63
N GLN A 195 12.30 -2.22 0.57
CA GLN A 195 12.24 -3.50 1.29
C GLN A 195 12.20 -3.28 2.81
N ASP A 196 13.10 -2.45 3.35
CA ASP A 196 13.13 -2.12 4.78
C ASP A 196 11.82 -1.44 5.21
N ALA A 197 11.30 -0.53 4.38
CA ALA A 197 10.00 0.10 4.63
C ALA A 197 8.86 -0.93 4.70
N LEU A 198 8.83 -1.93 3.82
CA LEU A 198 7.83 -2.99 3.88
C LEU A 198 7.93 -3.85 5.15
N LEU A 199 9.16 -4.16 5.59
CA LEU A 199 9.38 -4.87 6.86
C LEU A 199 8.87 -4.05 8.05
N ASP A 200 9.11 -2.74 8.04
CA ASP A 200 8.58 -1.83 9.05
C ASP A 200 7.04 -1.80 9.04
N VAL A 201 6.39 -1.79 7.88
CA VAL A 201 4.93 -1.86 7.79
C VAL A 201 4.42 -3.17 8.38
N VAL A 202 5.05 -4.31 8.08
CA VAL A 202 4.70 -5.60 8.68
C VAL A 202 4.79 -5.56 10.21
N GLN A 203 5.84 -4.94 10.74
CA GLN A 203 6.13 -4.93 12.17
C GLN A 203 5.25 -3.95 12.95
N TYR A 204 5.02 -2.75 12.42
CA TYR A 204 4.46 -1.63 13.19
C TYR A 204 3.02 -1.27 12.81
N GLN A 205 2.51 -1.70 11.67
CA GLN A 205 1.13 -1.42 11.28
C GLN A 205 0.15 -2.27 12.11
N LYS A 206 -0.85 -1.60 12.70
CA LYS A 206 -1.88 -2.21 13.54
C LYS A 206 -3.10 -2.67 12.74
N ASP A 207 -3.36 -2.03 11.59
CA ASP A 207 -4.44 -2.44 10.70
C ASP A 207 -4.05 -3.72 9.95
N GLU A 208 -4.82 -4.79 10.16
CA GLU A 208 -4.50 -6.12 9.62
C GLU A 208 -4.55 -6.17 8.10
N PHE A 209 -5.42 -5.37 7.48
CA PHE A 209 -5.54 -5.31 6.03
C PHE A 209 -4.27 -4.70 5.42
N VAL A 210 -3.80 -3.57 5.93
CA VAL A 210 -2.55 -2.95 5.44
C VAL A 210 -1.34 -3.87 5.70
N ARG A 211 -1.30 -4.57 6.84
CA ARG A 211 -0.25 -5.54 7.15
C ARG A 211 -0.25 -6.73 6.18
N ASP A 212 -1.41 -7.26 5.80
CA ASP A 212 -1.53 -8.31 4.79
C ASP A 212 -1.00 -7.84 3.42
N ARG A 213 -1.37 -6.63 2.99
CA ARG A 213 -0.84 -6.04 1.74
C ARG A 213 0.69 -5.90 1.78
N ALA A 214 1.28 -5.59 2.94
CA ALA A 214 2.74 -5.54 3.10
C ALA A 214 3.41 -6.92 2.94
N HIS A 215 2.80 -7.98 3.48
CA HIS A 215 3.29 -9.35 3.26
C HIS A 215 3.26 -9.74 1.78
N ARG A 216 2.20 -9.37 1.05
CA ARG A 216 2.06 -9.63 -0.40
C ARG A 216 3.03 -8.82 -1.23
N ALA A 217 3.24 -7.55 -0.90
CA ALA A 217 4.24 -6.71 -1.54
C ALA A 217 5.67 -7.22 -1.29
N LEU A 218 5.97 -7.74 -0.09
CA LEU A 218 7.24 -8.44 0.17
C LEU A 218 7.38 -9.72 -0.65
N HIS A 219 6.30 -10.46 -0.83
CA HIS A 219 6.30 -11.64 -1.69
C HIS A 219 6.57 -11.27 -3.15
N GLU A 220 5.94 -10.21 -3.65
CA GLU A 220 6.19 -9.66 -4.96
C GLU A 220 7.64 -9.22 -5.11
N TRP A 221 8.19 -8.47 -4.16
CA TRP A 221 9.58 -8.03 -4.20
C TRP A 221 10.55 -9.21 -4.35
N ARG A 222 10.28 -10.33 -3.66
CA ARG A 222 11.10 -11.55 -3.69
C ARG A 222 10.94 -12.35 -4.98
N THR A 223 9.71 -12.54 -5.44
CA THR A 223 9.40 -13.50 -6.52
C THR A 223 9.14 -12.85 -7.88
N GLY A 224 8.87 -11.54 -7.90
CA GLY A 224 8.37 -10.81 -9.06
C GLY A 224 6.90 -11.06 -9.39
N LYS A 225 6.16 -11.85 -8.58
CA LYS A 225 4.72 -12.07 -8.78
C LYS A 225 3.92 -10.92 -8.19
N THR A 226 3.16 -10.20 -9.02
CA THR A 226 2.36 -9.06 -8.58
C THR A 226 1.30 -9.46 -7.55
N VAL A 227 0.83 -8.50 -6.76
CA VAL A 227 -0.23 -8.76 -5.79
C VAL A 227 -1.52 -9.26 -6.47
N GLU A 228 -1.86 -8.76 -7.65
CA GLU A 228 -3.01 -9.22 -8.44
C GLU A 228 -2.89 -10.68 -8.84
N ALA A 229 -1.69 -11.11 -9.28
CA ALA A 229 -1.44 -12.51 -9.62
C ALA A 229 -1.58 -13.42 -8.38
N GLN A 230 -1.20 -12.92 -7.20
CA GLN A 230 -1.40 -13.63 -5.93
C GLN A 230 -2.89 -13.71 -5.57
N ASP A 231 -3.65 -12.63 -5.77
CA ASP A 231 -5.09 -12.57 -5.53
C ASP A 231 -5.86 -13.51 -6.46
N GLU A 232 -5.51 -13.55 -7.75
CA GLU A 232 -6.09 -14.48 -8.72
C GLU A 232 -5.81 -15.94 -8.33
N GLU A 233 -4.59 -16.27 -7.91
CA GLU A 233 -4.23 -17.61 -7.45
C GLU A 233 -5.02 -18.01 -6.18
N ALA A 234 -5.21 -17.07 -5.25
CA ALA A 234 -6.00 -17.30 -4.04
C ALA A 234 -7.48 -17.54 -4.36
N LEU A 235 -8.06 -16.71 -5.24
CA LEU A 235 -9.46 -16.85 -5.68
C LEU A 235 -9.68 -18.18 -6.41
N ARG A 236 -8.75 -18.60 -7.27
CA ARG A 236 -8.81 -19.89 -7.96
C ARG A 236 -8.86 -21.05 -6.96
N LYS A 237 -7.99 -21.05 -5.95
CA LYS A 237 -7.95 -22.09 -4.90
C LYS A 237 -9.24 -22.16 -4.07
N VAL A 238 -9.90 -21.03 -3.84
CA VAL A 238 -11.19 -21.00 -3.12
C VAL A 238 -12.30 -21.61 -3.97
N ARG A 239 -12.32 -21.34 -5.28
CA ARG A 239 -13.30 -21.92 -6.21
C ARG A 239 -13.14 -23.44 -6.31
N GLU A 240 -11.92 -23.92 -6.48
CA GLU A 240 -11.61 -25.36 -6.60
C GLU A 240 -11.90 -26.17 -5.32
N LYS A 241 -11.90 -25.54 -4.15
CA LYS A 241 -12.24 -26.18 -2.87
C LYS A 241 -13.72 -26.10 -2.49
N GLY A 242 -14.48 -25.29 -3.22
CA GLY A 242 -15.92 -25.14 -3.02
C GLY A 242 -16.76 -26.11 -3.85
N GLU A 243 -16.14 -26.84 -4.78
CA GLU A 243 -16.67 -28.00 -5.51
C GLU A 243 -16.30 -29.30 -4.79
#